data_AF-A0A818IGD7-F1
#
_entry.id   AF-A0A818IGD7-F1
#
_cell.length_a   1.000
_cell.length_b   1.000
_cell.length_c   1.000
_cell.angle_alpha   90.00
_cell.angle_beta   90.00
_cell.angle_gamma   90.00
#
_symmetry.space_group_name_H-M   'P 1'
#
loop_
_entity.id
_entity.type
_entity.pdbx_description
1 polymer ?
#
loop_
_entity_poly.entity_id
_entity_poly.type
_entity_poly.pdbx_seq_one_letter_code
_entity_poly.pdbx_strand_id
1 'polypeptide(L)'
;MAQDTSQLAELSQFNFSLIYELKVHPQWFIVGETKRSYFYSEGIDFIAPNARFINRKDDIHLDIWPMYDYHPNQTRIQRNSKPILTEYDKNYNWVSSPKQWTFPLQECLFSGIKVWCPAEPEKLVANIYEEISFELASTQCIDGSWVKLHEHTSAETKTTMNSQTISTAQITKAQTTTITLNDNDLIKKALKHIPKCTPNDRSRQRRLLTNLQVWSHLAEQYNLQYWITYGTLVGYVQRRGLLPHDLDVDVIMMSDDTPQLIKLSQSNISSDYEIKVQPQWYIVNETHRSYFREQGIHFVAPNARFIHRKTSQHVDIFPAHDFNPLYANKSIENKQSENLTIYDLRY
;
A
#
# COMPACT_ATOMS: atom_id res chain seq x y z
N MET A 1 -0.36 -17.97 -9.91
CA MET A 1 -1.72 -18.52 -9.77
C MET A 1 -2.04 -19.72 -10.69
N ALA A 2 -1.59 -19.77 -11.96
CA ALA A 2 -1.68 -21.01 -12.77
C ALA A 2 -0.92 -22.20 -12.14
N GLN A 3 0.12 -21.90 -11.34
CA GLN A 3 0.98 -22.86 -10.64
C GLN A 3 0.32 -23.51 -9.41
N ASP A 4 -0.75 -22.91 -8.88
CA ASP A 4 -1.46 -23.42 -7.69
C ASP A 4 -2.61 -24.35 -8.09
N THR A 5 -3.26 -24.08 -9.23
CA THR A 5 -4.27 -25.02 -9.77
C THR A 5 -3.62 -26.26 -10.39
N SER A 6 -2.40 -26.16 -10.92
CA SER A 6 -1.65 -27.37 -11.32
C SER A 6 -1.36 -28.28 -10.12
N GLN A 7 -1.07 -27.72 -8.94
CA GLN A 7 -0.93 -28.51 -7.71
C GLN A 7 -2.25 -29.17 -7.29
N LEU A 8 -3.39 -28.47 -7.42
CA LEU A 8 -4.70 -29.09 -7.20
C LEU A 8 -4.95 -30.23 -8.18
N ALA A 9 -4.54 -30.08 -9.45
CA ALA A 9 -4.67 -31.14 -10.45
C ALA A 9 -3.82 -32.36 -10.09
N GLU A 10 -2.59 -32.18 -9.60
CA GLU A 10 -1.77 -33.27 -9.07
C GLU A 10 -2.43 -33.92 -7.85
N LEU A 11 -2.92 -33.12 -6.89
CA LEU A 11 -3.60 -33.62 -5.69
C LEU A 11 -4.88 -34.40 -6.02
N SER A 12 -5.60 -34.02 -7.08
CA SER A 12 -6.82 -34.72 -7.51
C SER A 12 -6.57 -36.16 -7.97
N GLN A 13 -5.32 -36.51 -8.32
CA GLN A 13 -4.95 -37.87 -8.71
C GLN A 13 -4.78 -38.81 -7.51
N PHE A 14 -4.70 -38.26 -6.29
CA PHE A 14 -4.52 -39.04 -5.07
C PHE A 14 -5.84 -39.15 -4.31
N ASN A 15 -6.15 -40.37 -3.84
CA ASN A 15 -7.28 -40.58 -2.96
C ASN A 15 -6.88 -40.23 -1.51
N PHE A 16 -7.07 -38.96 -1.14
CA PHE A 16 -6.73 -38.46 0.19
C PHE A 16 -7.86 -38.65 1.22
N SER A 17 -9.08 -39.03 0.79
CA SER A 17 -10.24 -39.15 1.67
C SER A 17 -11.31 -40.11 1.15
N LEU A 18 -11.87 -40.92 2.06
CA LEU A 18 -13.03 -41.78 1.78
C LEU A 18 -14.36 -41.01 1.74
N ILE A 19 -14.38 -39.76 2.20
CA ILE A 19 -15.59 -38.94 2.34
C ILE A 19 -15.60 -37.81 1.31
N TYR A 20 -14.44 -37.28 0.97
CA TYR A 20 -14.31 -36.11 0.10
C TYR A 20 -13.54 -36.44 -1.18
N GLU A 21 -13.88 -35.72 -2.24
CA GLU A 21 -13.23 -35.79 -3.54
C GLU A 21 -12.82 -34.39 -3.98
N LEU A 22 -11.60 -34.24 -4.50
CA LEU A 22 -11.19 -33.03 -5.21
C LEU A 22 -11.30 -33.28 -6.70
N LYS A 23 -12.16 -32.53 -7.39
CA LYS A 23 -12.26 -32.53 -8.86
C LYS A 23 -11.73 -31.22 -9.41
N VAL A 24 -10.87 -31.28 -10.41
CA VAL A 24 -10.29 -30.09 -11.06
C VAL A 24 -10.78 -30.01 -12.49
N HIS A 25 -11.22 -28.82 -12.92
CA HIS A 25 -11.74 -28.61 -14.26
C HIS A 25 -10.64 -28.86 -15.30
N PRO A 26 -10.80 -29.72 -16.33
CA PRO A 26 -9.68 -30.12 -17.20
C PRO A 26 -9.09 -28.96 -18.00
N GLN A 27 -9.91 -27.93 -18.24
CA GLN A 27 -9.55 -26.68 -18.90
C GLN A 27 -9.25 -25.54 -17.92
N TRP A 28 -8.80 -25.83 -16.69
CA TRP A 28 -8.50 -24.85 -15.66
C TRP A 28 -7.47 -23.78 -16.08
N PHE A 29 -6.66 -24.07 -17.11
CA PHE A 29 -5.69 -23.15 -17.69
C PHE A 29 -6.29 -22.16 -18.71
N ILE A 30 -7.53 -22.38 -19.17
CA ILE A 30 -8.22 -21.47 -20.09
C ILE A 30 -8.71 -20.25 -19.29
N VAL A 31 -8.26 -19.07 -19.69
CA VAL A 31 -8.67 -17.78 -19.12
C VAL A 31 -10.00 -17.33 -19.76
N GLY A 32 -11.01 -17.11 -18.91
CA GLY A 32 -12.37 -16.73 -19.29
C GLY A 32 -13.36 -17.90 -19.18
N GLU A 33 -14.20 -17.86 -18.16
CA GLU A 33 -15.13 -18.93 -17.73
C GLU A 33 -16.10 -19.39 -18.82
N THR A 34 -16.53 -18.48 -19.69
CA THR A 34 -17.47 -18.78 -20.78
C THR A 34 -16.87 -19.56 -21.95
N LYS A 35 -15.54 -19.73 -21.97
CA LYS A 35 -14.82 -20.48 -23.01
C LYS A 35 -14.57 -21.93 -22.65
N ARG A 36 -14.94 -22.33 -21.42
CA ARG A 36 -14.78 -23.70 -20.92
C ARG A 36 -15.97 -24.55 -21.30
N SER A 37 -15.69 -25.81 -21.61
CA SER A 37 -16.70 -26.83 -21.89
C SER A 37 -16.98 -27.63 -20.63
N TYR A 38 -18.21 -28.12 -20.48
CA TYR A 38 -18.54 -29.14 -19.50
C TYR A 38 -17.93 -30.49 -19.88
N PHE A 39 -17.49 -31.28 -18.90
CA PHE A 39 -16.94 -32.62 -19.08
C PHE A 39 -17.81 -33.64 -18.31
N TYR A 40 -19.08 -33.74 -18.70
CA TYR A 40 -20.07 -34.58 -18.01
C TYR A 40 -19.67 -36.06 -17.96
N SER A 41 -19.00 -36.58 -18.99
CA SER A 41 -18.49 -37.96 -19.03
C SER A 41 -17.44 -38.24 -17.95
N GLU A 42 -16.80 -37.20 -17.42
CA GLU A 42 -15.82 -37.26 -16.34
C GLU A 42 -16.44 -36.77 -15.00
N GLY A 43 -17.76 -36.54 -14.98
CA GLY A 43 -18.49 -36.05 -13.82
C GLY A 43 -18.13 -34.61 -13.42
N ILE A 44 -17.77 -33.77 -14.40
CA ILE A 44 -17.46 -32.34 -14.21
C ILE A 44 -18.55 -31.53 -14.91
N ASP A 45 -19.46 -30.99 -14.11
CA ASP A 45 -20.70 -30.34 -14.51
C ASP A 45 -20.69 -28.82 -14.23
N PHE A 46 -19.50 -28.22 -14.10
CA PHE A 46 -19.30 -26.81 -13.83
C PHE A 46 -18.31 -26.20 -14.82
N ILE A 47 -18.46 -24.91 -15.16
CA ILE A 47 -17.61 -24.19 -16.12
C ILE A 47 -16.71 -23.12 -15.51
N ALA A 48 -17.04 -22.66 -14.31
CA ALA A 48 -16.50 -21.42 -13.77
C ALA A 48 -15.41 -21.64 -12.69
N PRO A 49 -15.64 -22.44 -11.63
CA PRO A 49 -14.58 -22.74 -10.68
C PRO A 49 -13.48 -23.63 -11.29
N ASN A 50 -12.26 -23.50 -10.76
CA ASN A 50 -11.09 -24.27 -11.20
C ASN A 50 -11.11 -25.67 -10.59
N ALA A 51 -11.67 -25.80 -9.40
CA ALA A 51 -11.85 -27.08 -8.73
C ALA A 51 -13.09 -27.07 -7.83
N ARG A 52 -13.58 -28.26 -7.49
CA ARG A 52 -14.59 -28.48 -6.45
C ARG A 52 -14.09 -29.48 -5.44
N PHE A 53 -14.29 -29.17 -4.17
CA PHE A 53 -14.14 -30.11 -3.08
C PHE A 53 -15.52 -30.64 -2.69
N ILE A 54 -15.79 -31.90 -3.02
CA ILE A 54 -17.12 -32.49 -3.05
C ILE A 54 -17.25 -33.52 -1.94
N ASN A 55 -18.36 -33.50 -1.19
CA ASN A 55 -18.75 -34.59 -0.32
C ASN A 55 -19.39 -35.72 -1.13
N ARG A 56 -18.79 -36.91 -1.09
CA ARG A 56 -19.21 -38.07 -1.89
C ARG A 56 -20.62 -38.59 -1.56
N LYS A 57 -21.17 -38.22 -0.40
CA LYS A 57 -22.44 -38.75 0.12
C LYS A 57 -23.66 -37.95 -0.33
N ASP A 58 -23.54 -36.63 -0.43
CA ASP A 58 -24.67 -35.71 -0.63
C ASP A 58 -24.41 -34.64 -1.71
N ASP A 59 -23.28 -34.73 -2.43
CA ASP A 59 -22.90 -33.86 -3.56
C ASP A 59 -22.78 -32.36 -3.20
N ILE A 60 -22.76 -32.06 -1.91
CA ILE A 60 -22.47 -30.73 -1.38
C ILE A 60 -21.00 -30.44 -1.67
N HIS A 61 -20.74 -29.29 -2.28
CA HIS A 61 -19.40 -28.92 -2.71
C HIS A 61 -19.01 -27.50 -2.32
N LEU A 62 -17.71 -27.32 -2.10
CA LEU A 62 -17.05 -26.03 -2.05
C LEU A 62 -16.43 -25.73 -3.41
N ASP A 63 -16.83 -24.63 -4.03
CA ASP A 63 -16.21 -24.14 -5.26
C ASP A 63 -14.89 -23.44 -4.95
N ILE A 64 -13.83 -23.87 -5.63
CA ILE A 64 -12.51 -23.24 -5.60
C ILE A 64 -12.38 -22.43 -6.87
N TRP A 65 -12.65 -21.14 -6.76
CA TRP A 65 -12.66 -20.22 -7.89
C TRP A 65 -11.24 -19.84 -8.31
N PRO A 66 -10.98 -19.79 -9.64
CA PRO A 66 -9.76 -19.18 -10.14
C PRO A 66 -9.73 -17.71 -9.76
N MET A 67 -8.54 -17.30 -9.38
CA MET A 67 -8.15 -15.91 -9.26
C MET A 67 -7.28 -15.66 -10.50
N TYR A 68 -7.80 -14.95 -11.50
CA TYR A 68 -7.14 -14.78 -12.79
C TYR A 68 -6.46 -13.43 -12.90
N ASP A 69 -5.15 -13.40 -13.15
CA ASP A 69 -4.45 -12.20 -13.61
C ASP A 69 -4.76 -11.83 -15.09
N TYR A 70 -5.94 -12.11 -15.70
CA TYR A 70 -6.36 -11.48 -16.98
C TYR A 70 -7.90 -11.44 -17.29
N HIS A 71 -8.43 -10.31 -17.83
CA HIS A 71 -9.77 -10.20 -18.48
C HIS A 71 -9.63 -9.68 -19.94
N PRO A 72 -10.18 -10.38 -20.97
CA PRO A 72 -9.83 -10.16 -22.38
C PRO A 72 -10.51 -9.01 -23.14
N ASN A 73 -11.45 -8.26 -22.54
CA ASN A 73 -12.28 -7.30 -23.29
C ASN A 73 -11.89 -5.82 -23.13
N GLN A 74 -10.68 -5.50 -22.68
CA GLN A 74 -10.23 -4.11 -22.58
C GLN A 74 -9.21 -3.75 -23.66
N THR A 75 -9.51 -2.68 -24.39
CA THR A 75 -8.70 -2.10 -25.45
C THR A 75 -7.39 -1.54 -24.86
N ARG A 76 -6.25 -2.04 -25.34
CA ARG A 76 -4.90 -1.73 -24.83
C ARG A 76 -4.39 -0.37 -25.31
N ILE A 77 -3.89 0.45 -24.39
CA ILE A 77 -3.13 1.68 -24.67
C ILE A 77 -1.64 1.41 -24.39
N GLN A 78 -0.73 1.81 -25.29
CA GLN A 78 0.74 1.75 -25.14
C GLN A 78 1.22 3.13 -24.64
N ARG A 79 2.21 3.37 -23.75
CA ARG A 79 3.47 2.69 -23.40
C ARG A 79 3.92 3.11 -21.98
N ASN A 80 4.41 2.17 -21.20
CA ASN A 80 5.67 2.32 -20.44
C ASN A 80 6.25 0.91 -20.26
N SER A 81 7.45 0.65 -20.77
CA SER A 81 8.11 -0.67 -20.72
C SER A 81 8.82 -0.93 -19.37
N LYS A 82 8.50 -0.14 -18.35
CA LYS A 82 9.11 -0.21 -17.03
C LYS A 82 8.07 -0.74 -16.04
N PRO A 83 8.45 -1.63 -15.11
CA PRO A 83 7.55 -2.03 -14.04
C PRO A 83 7.05 -0.78 -13.30
N ILE A 84 5.75 -0.72 -13.02
CA ILE A 84 5.15 0.38 -12.27
C ILE A 84 4.59 -0.15 -10.98
N LEU A 85 4.68 0.65 -9.93
CA LEU A 85 3.91 0.46 -8.71
C LEU A 85 2.72 1.39 -8.78
N THR A 86 1.58 0.93 -8.33
CA THR A 86 0.40 1.78 -8.18
C THR A 86 -0.05 1.74 -6.73
N GLU A 87 -0.34 2.92 -6.20
CA GLU A 87 -0.87 3.17 -4.87
C GLU A 87 -1.99 4.21 -4.98
N TYR A 88 -2.66 4.50 -3.87
CA TYR A 88 -3.67 5.54 -3.81
C TYR A 88 -3.04 6.91 -3.48
N ASP A 89 -3.57 8.00 -4.01
CA ASP A 89 -3.24 9.36 -3.59
C ASP A 89 -4.06 9.81 -2.36
N LYS A 90 -3.87 11.07 -1.91
CA LYS A 90 -4.64 11.68 -0.80
C LYS A 90 -6.17 11.71 -1.03
N ASN A 91 -6.60 11.58 -2.29
CA ASN A 91 -7.99 11.61 -2.70
C ASN A 91 -8.51 10.20 -3.03
N TYR A 92 -7.72 9.17 -2.75
CA TYR A 92 -8.01 7.77 -3.05
C TYR A 92 -8.17 7.45 -4.53
N ASN A 93 -7.53 8.26 -5.39
CA ASN A 93 -7.37 7.96 -6.80
C ASN A 93 -6.10 7.13 -7.01
N TRP A 94 -6.14 6.27 -8.03
CA TRP A 94 -4.95 5.52 -8.44
C TRP A 94 -3.87 6.43 -9.00
N VAL A 95 -2.67 6.29 -8.47
CA VAL A 95 -1.46 6.93 -8.99
C VAL A 95 -0.40 5.86 -9.23
N SER A 96 0.16 5.86 -10.44
CA SER A 96 1.24 4.97 -10.81
C SER A 96 2.57 5.70 -10.82
N SER A 97 3.63 5.00 -10.42
CA SER A 97 5.00 5.48 -10.46
C SER A 97 5.94 4.37 -10.96
N PRO A 98 7.07 4.70 -11.63
CA PRO A 98 8.08 3.71 -11.97
C PRO A 98 8.58 2.98 -10.72
N LYS A 99 8.61 1.64 -10.76
CA LYS A 99 9.05 0.80 -9.62
C LYS A 99 10.44 1.16 -9.10
N GLN A 100 11.32 1.65 -9.97
CA GLN A 100 12.67 2.14 -9.62
C GLN A 100 12.67 3.38 -8.71
N TRP A 101 11.57 4.12 -8.61
CA TRP A 101 11.47 5.24 -7.66
C TRP A 101 11.25 4.73 -6.23
N THR A 102 10.71 3.53 -6.08
CA THR A 102 10.53 2.87 -4.77
C THR A 102 11.70 1.95 -4.46
N PHE A 103 12.07 1.08 -5.39
CA PHE A 103 13.08 0.04 -5.15
C PHE A 103 14.43 0.35 -5.81
N PRO A 104 15.56 -0.03 -5.16
CA PRO A 104 15.64 -0.67 -3.86
C PRO A 104 15.32 0.30 -2.71
N LEU A 105 14.63 -0.20 -1.68
CA LEU A 105 14.36 0.60 -0.49
C LEU A 105 15.67 1.04 0.18
N GLN A 106 15.63 2.20 0.81
CA GLN A 106 16.77 2.79 1.52
C GLN A 106 16.42 3.00 2.97
N GLU A 107 17.38 2.71 3.85
CA GLU A 107 17.28 3.10 5.25
C GLU A 107 17.37 4.62 5.38
N CYS A 108 16.44 5.21 6.12
CA CYS A 108 16.38 6.64 6.34
C CYS A 108 16.07 6.98 7.80
N LEU A 109 16.49 8.17 8.23
CA LEU A 109 16.24 8.69 9.58
C LEU A 109 15.06 9.66 9.55
N PHE A 110 13.88 9.19 9.97
CA PHE A 110 12.68 10.00 10.13
C PHE A 110 12.59 10.53 11.56
N SER A 111 12.85 11.82 11.76
CA SER A 111 12.94 12.41 13.11
C SER A 111 13.96 11.67 14.00
N GLY A 112 15.02 11.12 13.42
CA GLY A 112 16.01 10.28 14.10
C GLY A 112 15.60 8.82 14.34
N ILE A 113 14.38 8.42 13.97
CA ILE A 113 13.93 7.02 13.98
C ILE A 113 14.34 6.38 12.65
N LYS A 114 15.02 5.24 12.72
CA LYS A 114 15.35 4.43 11.55
C LYS A 114 14.07 3.83 10.96
N VAL A 115 13.81 4.08 9.68
CA VAL A 115 12.69 3.50 8.92
C VAL A 115 13.12 3.23 7.48
N TRP A 116 12.26 2.57 6.71
CA TRP A 116 12.46 2.37 5.27
C TRP A 116 11.81 3.49 4.45
N CYS A 117 12.56 4.03 3.50
CA CYS A 117 12.13 5.01 2.51
C CYS A 117 12.24 4.43 1.09
N PRO A 118 11.46 4.97 0.13
CA PRO A 118 11.68 4.79 -1.30
C PRO A 118 13.12 5.15 -1.75
N ALA A 119 13.54 4.60 -2.88
CA ALA A 119 14.80 4.94 -3.54
C ALA A 119 14.90 6.41 -3.99
N GLU A 120 13.79 6.98 -4.45
CA GLU A 120 13.66 8.34 -4.98
C GLU A 120 12.44 9.05 -4.35
N PRO A 121 12.48 9.34 -3.03
CA PRO A 121 11.32 9.81 -2.27
C PRO A 121 10.79 11.16 -2.76
N GLU A 122 11.69 12.06 -3.21
CA GLU A 122 11.29 13.33 -3.80
C GLU A 122 10.45 13.14 -5.07
N LYS A 123 10.80 12.18 -5.94
CA LYS A 123 10.03 11.93 -7.16
C LYS A 123 8.64 11.39 -6.88
N LEU A 124 8.49 10.52 -5.89
CA LEU A 124 7.18 10.00 -5.48
C LEU A 124 6.30 11.11 -4.90
N VAL A 125 6.86 11.96 -4.03
CA VAL A 125 6.13 13.10 -3.47
C VAL A 125 5.67 14.06 -4.58
N ALA A 126 6.54 14.41 -5.53
CA ALA A 126 6.14 15.24 -6.68
C ALA A 126 5.04 14.61 -7.53
N ASN A 127 5.06 13.28 -7.70
CA ASN A 127 4.09 12.55 -8.52
C ASN A 127 2.71 12.46 -7.88
N ILE A 128 2.63 12.36 -6.55
CA ILE A 128 1.37 12.16 -5.82
C ILE A 128 0.78 13.49 -5.32
N TYR A 129 1.62 14.44 -4.95
CA TYR A 129 1.21 15.67 -4.26
C TYR A 129 1.58 16.96 -4.99
N GLU A 130 2.13 16.85 -6.21
CA GLU A 130 2.69 17.96 -7.00
C GLU A 130 3.93 18.60 -6.35
N GLU A 131 4.73 19.37 -7.10
CA GLU A 131 5.95 20.00 -6.57
C GLU A 131 5.66 21.00 -5.43
N ILE A 132 4.44 21.55 -5.36
CA ILE A 132 4.02 22.47 -4.28
C ILE A 132 4.06 21.79 -2.90
N SER A 133 4.02 20.46 -2.86
CA SER A 133 4.17 19.69 -1.62
C SER A 133 5.58 19.70 -1.03
N PHE A 134 6.58 20.23 -1.74
CA PHE A 134 7.91 20.49 -1.18
C PHE A 134 7.97 21.79 -0.36
N GLU A 135 6.98 22.67 -0.49
CA GLU A 135 6.97 23.94 0.22
C GLU A 135 6.61 23.74 1.70
N LEU A 136 7.55 24.12 2.58
CA LEU A 136 7.42 24.10 4.04
C LEU A 136 6.25 24.95 4.58
N ALA A 137 5.57 25.73 3.73
CA ALA A 137 4.63 26.77 4.11
C ALA A 137 3.14 26.39 3.91
N SER A 138 2.82 25.19 3.41
CA SER A 138 1.43 24.83 3.08
C SER A 138 0.47 24.80 4.29
N THR A 139 0.99 24.56 5.50
CA THR A 139 0.22 24.64 6.75
C THR A 139 0.99 25.43 7.80
N GLN A 140 0.37 26.48 8.34
CA GLN A 140 0.96 27.37 9.34
C GLN A 140 0.17 27.41 10.64
N CYS A 141 0.84 27.77 11.73
CA CYS A 141 0.17 28.01 13.01
C CYS A 141 -0.34 29.46 13.05
N ILE A 142 -1.67 29.65 13.10
CA ILE A 142 -2.33 30.95 13.22
C ILE A 142 -3.27 30.87 14.42
N ASP A 143 -3.08 31.76 15.39
CA ASP A 143 -3.93 31.87 16.59
C ASP A 143 -4.19 30.54 17.33
N GLY A 144 -3.14 29.72 17.45
CA GLY A 144 -3.21 28.43 18.15
C GLY A 144 -3.92 27.32 17.36
N SER A 145 -4.11 27.51 16.05
CA SER A 145 -4.69 26.53 15.13
C SER A 145 -3.80 26.32 13.90
N TRP A 146 -3.71 25.07 13.42
CA TRP A 146 -3.04 24.76 12.15
C TRP A 146 -3.97 25.11 10.98
N VAL A 147 -3.55 26.05 10.14
CA VAL A 147 -4.32 26.56 8.99
C VAL A 147 -3.58 26.21 7.70
N LYS A 148 -4.27 25.53 6.77
CA LYS A 148 -3.77 25.33 5.40
C LYS A 148 -3.88 26.64 4.64
N LEU A 149 -2.76 27.15 4.13
CA LEU A 149 -2.76 28.30 3.24
C LEU A 149 -3.19 27.80 1.86
N HIS A 150 -4.30 28.31 1.32
CA HIS A 150 -4.94 27.78 0.12
C HIS A 150 -3.99 27.66 -1.10
N GLU A 151 -4.16 26.56 -1.85
CA GLU A 151 -3.84 26.46 -3.28
C GLU A 151 -4.49 27.67 -4.00
N HIS A 152 -3.68 28.59 -4.50
CA HIS A 152 -4.17 29.78 -5.19
C HIS A 152 -4.94 29.36 -6.44
N THR A 153 -6.25 29.61 -6.42
CA THR A 153 -7.09 29.78 -7.61
C THR A 153 -6.34 30.61 -8.65
N SER A 154 -6.18 30.05 -9.84
CA SER A 154 -5.72 30.74 -11.03
C SER A 154 -6.54 31.99 -11.32
N ALA A 155 -6.04 33.16 -10.94
CA ALA A 155 -6.29 34.44 -11.60
C ALA A 155 -5.28 35.48 -11.09
N GLU A 156 -4.44 35.96 -12.02
CA GLU A 156 -3.78 37.27 -12.02
C GLU A 156 -2.88 37.59 -10.80
N THR A 157 -1.55 37.58 -10.92
CA THR A 157 -0.80 38.62 -11.64
C THR A 157 0.63 38.12 -11.85
N LYS A 158 1.05 37.99 -13.11
CA LYS A 158 2.48 37.87 -13.45
C LYS A 158 3.18 39.16 -13.03
N THR A 159 3.87 39.12 -11.89
CA THR A 159 4.87 40.13 -11.57
C THR A 159 6.21 39.43 -11.51
N THR A 160 6.98 39.65 -12.55
CA THR A 160 8.36 39.22 -12.74
C THR A 160 9.20 39.64 -11.53
N MET A 161 9.77 38.68 -10.81
CA MET A 161 10.92 38.94 -9.94
C MET A 161 12.03 37.94 -10.21
N ASN A 162 13.23 38.50 -10.27
CA ASN A 162 14.43 37.95 -10.86
C ASN A 162 14.87 36.63 -10.23
N SER A 163 15.27 35.71 -11.11
CA SER A 163 16.02 34.52 -10.76
C SER A 163 17.38 34.94 -10.20
N GLN A 164 17.60 34.73 -8.90
CA GLN A 164 18.94 34.65 -8.33
C GLN A 164 19.28 33.17 -8.12
N THR A 165 20.28 32.76 -8.87
CA THR A 165 20.98 31.48 -8.82
C THR A 165 21.48 31.19 -7.41
N ILE A 166 20.96 30.15 -6.77
CA ILE A 166 21.58 29.54 -5.58
C ILE A 166 22.41 28.35 -6.05
N SER A 167 23.73 28.46 -5.86
CA SER A 167 24.72 27.46 -6.25
C SER A 167 24.56 26.16 -5.46
N THR A 168 24.74 25.06 -6.18
CA THR A 168 24.92 23.70 -5.68
C THR A 168 26.10 23.60 -4.70
N ALA A 169 25.80 23.44 -3.41
CA ALA A 169 26.78 23.01 -2.41
C ALA A 169 26.71 21.49 -2.26
N GLN A 170 27.86 20.86 -2.48
CA GLN A 170 28.11 19.42 -2.34
C GLN A 170 27.81 18.94 -0.91
N ILE A 171 26.96 17.93 -0.76
CA ILE A 171 26.81 17.19 0.50
C ILE A 171 27.65 15.93 0.41
N THR A 172 28.78 15.94 1.11
CA THR A 172 29.68 14.80 1.30
C THR A 172 29.05 13.72 2.19
N LYS A 173 29.29 12.45 1.83
CA LYS A 173 28.97 11.25 2.61
C LYS A 173 29.40 11.40 4.07
N ALA A 174 28.42 11.42 4.99
CA ALA A 174 28.69 11.30 6.42
C ALA A 174 28.70 9.82 6.82
N GLN A 175 29.74 9.46 7.57
CA GLN A 175 30.06 8.12 8.04
C GLN A 175 29.03 7.59 9.04
N THR A 176 28.70 6.31 8.87
CA THR A 176 27.87 5.49 9.77
C THR A 176 28.51 5.44 11.15
N THR A 177 27.92 6.18 12.10
CA THR A 177 28.25 6.05 13.53
C THR A 177 27.08 5.35 14.19
N THR A 178 27.33 4.15 14.71
CA THR A 178 26.38 3.34 15.47
C THR A 178 26.02 4.08 16.76
N ILE A 179 24.79 4.58 16.82
CA ILE A 179 24.27 5.29 17.99
C ILE A 179 23.16 4.45 18.63
N THR A 180 23.51 3.70 19.67
CA THR A 180 22.56 3.11 20.62
C THR A 180 22.11 4.19 21.62
N LEU A 181 21.26 5.10 21.17
CA LEU A 181 20.48 5.96 22.07
C LEU A 181 19.24 5.18 22.51
N ASN A 182 19.01 5.11 23.83
CA ASN A 182 17.74 4.64 24.38
C ASN A 182 16.59 5.28 23.61
N ASP A 183 15.64 4.48 23.10
CA ASP A 183 14.59 4.89 22.18
C ASP A 183 13.82 6.14 22.63
N ASN A 184 13.65 6.30 23.96
CA ASN A 184 13.03 7.47 24.57
C ASN A 184 13.83 8.78 24.37
N ASP A 185 15.16 8.71 24.27
CA ASP A 185 16.02 9.87 24.04
C ASP A 185 15.95 10.37 22.59
N LEU A 186 15.77 9.47 21.61
CA LEU A 186 15.57 9.84 20.21
C LEU A 186 14.30 10.67 20.02
N ILE A 187 13.17 10.19 20.54
CA ILE A 187 11.90 10.90 20.46
C ILE A 187 11.97 12.23 21.22
N LYS A 188 12.60 12.25 22.41
CA LYS A 188 12.76 13.49 23.17
C LYS A 188 13.59 14.52 22.41
N LYS A 189 14.64 14.11 21.71
CA LYS A 189 15.45 14.97 20.82
C LYS A 189 14.63 15.49 19.65
N ALA A 190 13.92 14.60 18.94
CA ALA A 190 13.06 14.96 17.83
C ALA A 190 12.03 16.05 18.20
N LEU A 191 11.33 15.85 19.32
CA LEU A 191 10.28 16.77 19.76
C LEU A 191 10.79 18.20 20.02
N LYS A 192 12.07 18.40 20.34
CA LYS A 192 12.64 19.76 20.50
C LYS A 192 12.57 20.58 19.21
N HIS A 193 12.64 19.91 18.07
CA HIS A 193 12.69 20.55 16.75
C HIS A 193 11.35 20.53 16.00
N ILE A 194 10.33 19.85 16.53
CA ILE A 194 8.98 19.84 15.96
C ILE A 194 8.16 20.97 16.63
N PRO A 195 7.72 21.99 15.85
CA PRO A 195 6.86 23.06 16.33
C PRO A 195 5.57 22.58 16.99
N LYS A 196 5.00 23.43 17.85
CA LYS A 196 3.66 23.26 18.42
C LYS A 196 2.81 24.45 18.02
N CYS A 197 1.52 24.23 17.92
CA CYS A 197 0.48 25.23 17.72
C CYS A 197 -0.68 25.04 18.71
N THR A 198 -1.14 23.79 18.89
CA THR A 198 -2.22 23.47 19.83
C THR A 198 -1.68 22.87 21.15
N PRO A 199 -2.44 22.93 22.26
CA PRO A 199 -2.04 22.31 23.53
C PRO A 199 -1.77 20.80 23.42
N ASN A 200 -2.45 20.10 22.51
CA ASN A 200 -2.37 18.65 22.36
C ASN A 200 -1.21 18.18 21.48
N ASP A 201 -0.55 19.10 20.76
CA ASP A 201 0.47 18.77 19.76
C ASP A 201 1.61 17.94 20.35
N ARG A 202 2.11 18.29 21.54
CA ARG A 202 3.25 17.59 22.13
C ARG A 202 2.93 16.14 22.48
N SER A 203 1.72 15.90 22.97
CA SER A 203 1.24 14.54 23.27
C SER A 203 1.04 13.77 21.97
N ARG A 204 0.35 14.36 20.99
CA ARG A 204 0.11 13.75 19.67
C ARG A 204 1.42 13.37 18.97
N GLN A 205 2.32 14.33 18.77
CA GLN A 205 3.61 14.13 18.10
C GLN A 205 4.45 13.04 18.77
N ARG A 206 4.50 13.01 20.10
CA ARG A 206 5.23 11.96 20.83
C ARG A 206 4.68 10.59 20.48
N ARG A 207 3.36 10.44 20.49
CA ARG A 207 2.70 9.16 20.27
C ARG A 207 2.82 8.69 18.81
N LEU A 208 2.77 9.60 17.85
CA LEU A 208 3.04 9.29 16.43
C LEU A 208 4.47 8.76 16.23
N LEU A 209 5.47 9.45 16.79
CA LEU A 209 6.86 9.00 16.74
C LEU A 209 7.06 7.66 17.47
N THR A 210 6.46 7.47 18.64
CA THR A 210 6.52 6.20 19.37
C THR A 210 5.90 5.06 18.57
N ASN A 211 4.73 5.27 17.97
CA ASN A 211 4.06 4.25 17.17
C ASN A 211 4.88 3.84 15.95
N LEU A 212 5.45 4.81 15.22
CA LEU A 212 6.29 4.51 14.07
C LEU A 212 7.58 3.77 14.46
N GLN A 213 8.18 4.13 15.61
CA GLN A 213 9.35 3.43 16.14
C GLN A 213 9.01 1.98 16.50
N VAL A 214 7.91 1.74 17.22
CA VAL A 214 7.49 0.37 17.59
C VAL A 214 7.13 -0.43 16.35
N TRP A 215 6.43 0.16 15.38
CA TRP A 215 6.16 -0.47 14.08
C TRP A 215 7.45 -0.86 13.37
N SER A 216 8.44 0.02 13.32
CA SER A 216 9.72 -0.27 12.66
C SER A 216 10.44 -1.46 13.30
N HIS A 217 10.48 -1.53 14.63
CA HIS A 217 11.06 -2.68 15.34
C HIS A 217 10.28 -3.98 15.06
N LEU A 218 8.95 -3.92 15.05
CA LEU A 218 8.11 -5.06 14.71
C LEU A 218 8.38 -5.53 13.27
N ALA A 219 8.45 -4.61 12.32
CA ALA A 219 8.73 -4.91 10.93
C ALA A 219 10.11 -5.55 10.76
N GLU A 220 11.14 -5.07 11.47
CA GLU A 220 12.46 -5.71 11.49
C GLU A 220 12.40 -7.12 12.09
N GLN A 221 11.75 -7.29 13.23
CA GLN A 221 11.63 -8.59 13.93
C GLN A 221 10.95 -9.67 13.09
N TYR A 222 9.93 -9.29 12.32
CA TYR A 222 9.14 -10.21 11.49
C TYR A 222 9.49 -10.14 10.00
N ASN A 223 10.56 -9.42 9.63
CA ASN A 223 11.01 -9.24 8.25
C ASN A 223 9.87 -8.74 7.32
N LEU A 224 9.10 -7.75 7.77
CA LEU A 224 8.07 -7.07 6.97
C LEU A 224 8.74 -5.99 6.13
N GLN A 225 8.59 -6.09 4.80
CA GLN A 225 8.99 -5.03 3.90
C GLN A 225 7.90 -3.95 3.88
N TYR A 226 8.29 -2.71 4.18
CA TYR A 226 7.41 -1.54 4.12
C TYR A 226 8.22 -0.31 3.72
N TRP A 227 7.55 0.80 3.40
CA TRP A 227 8.18 2.12 3.39
C TRP A 227 7.20 3.19 3.85
N ILE A 228 7.71 4.34 4.29
CA ILE A 228 6.86 5.48 4.64
C ILE A 228 6.24 6.11 3.39
N THR A 229 4.98 6.55 3.49
CA THR A 229 4.21 7.14 2.38
C THR A 229 3.33 8.30 2.88
N TYR A 230 2.47 8.85 2.04
CA TYR A 230 1.55 9.96 2.35
C TYR A 230 2.17 11.15 3.09
N GLY A 231 1.45 11.74 4.05
CA GLY A 231 1.92 12.87 4.84
C GLY A 231 3.23 12.56 5.56
N THR A 232 3.45 11.29 5.90
CA THR A 232 4.70 10.82 6.51
C THR A 232 5.88 10.95 5.54
N LEU A 233 5.74 10.55 4.28
CA LEU A 233 6.78 10.73 3.26
C LEU A 233 6.98 12.21 2.89
N VAL A 234 5.90 13.00 2.83
CA VAL A 234 5.99 14.46 2.64
C VAL A 234 6.81 15.09 3.76
N GLY A 235 6.54 14.74 5.03
CA GLY A 235 7.33 15.19 6.17
C GLY A 235 8.80 14.79 6.07
N TYR A 236 9.07 13.55 5.64
CA TYR A 236 10.45 13.12 5.40
C TYR A 236 11.15 13.97 4.34
N VAL A 237 10.50 14.25 3.22
CA VAL A 237 11.10 15.05 2.14
C VAL A 237 11.30 16.51 2.58
N GLN A 238 10.30 17.13 3.22
CA GLN A 238 10.38 18.54 3.62
C GLN A 238 11.39 18.80 4.75
N ARG A 239 11.46 17.90 5.73
CA ARG A 239 12.13 18.19 7.01
C ARG A 239 12.76 16.98 7.68
N ARG A 240 12.90 15.86 6.96
CA ARG A 240 13.44 14.58 7.47
C ARG A 240 12.72 14.13 8.74
N GLY A 241 11.42 14.37 8.83
CA GLY A 241 10.66 14.07 10.05
C GLY A 241 9.18 14.46 10.00
N LEU A 242 8.50 14.30 11.13
CA LEU A 242 7.05 14.48 11.25
C LEU A 242 6.61 15.90 10.86
N LEU A 243 5.54 16.02 10.06
CA LEU A 243 4.91 17.32 9.86
C LEU A 243 4.24 17.73 11.19
N PRO A 244 4.39 18.99 11.65
CA PRO A 244 3.96 19.37 12.99
C PRO A 244 2.45 19.17 13.26
N HIS A 245 1.66 19.20 12.19
CA HIS A 245 0.21 19.12 12.18
C HIS A 245 -0.35 17.72 11.88
N ASP A 246 0.49 16.74 11.53
CA ASP A 246 0.04 15.37 11.23
C ASP A 246 -0.74 14.76 12.39
N LEU A 247 -1.74 13.95 12.05
CA LEU A 247 -2.64 13.28 12.98
C LEU A 247 -2.39 11.77 13.08
N ASP A 248 -1.72 11.22 12.09
CA ASP A 248 -1.42 9.82 11.83
C ASP A 248 0.00 9.67 11.26
N VAL A 249 0.39 8.41 11.05
CA VAL A 249 1.61 8.04 10.33
C VAL A 249 1.25 6.90 9.38
N ASP A 250 1.78 6.98 8.18
CA ASP A 250 1.40 6.13 7.05
C ASP A 250 2.61 5.35 6.55
N VAL A 251 2.40 4.06 6.40
CA VAL A 251 3.32 3.18 5.70
C VAL A 251 2.56 2.44 4.62
N ILE A 252 3.32 1.92 3.67
CA ILE A 252 2.78 1.10 2.61
C ILE A 252 3.56 -0.20 2.56
N MET A 253 2.85 -1.25 2.21
CA MET A 253 3.39 -2.60 2.02
C MET A 253 2.88 -3.13 0.68
N MET A 254 3.61 -4.06 0.07
CA MET A 254 3.09 -4.74 -1.12
C MET A 254 1.80 -5.51 -0.73
N SER A 255 0.77 -5.43 -1.56
CA SER A 255 -0.50 -6.13 -1.30
C SER A 255 -0.30 -7.63 -1.13
N ASP A 256 0.67 -8.21 -1.84
CA ASP A 256 1.07 -9.62 -1.78
C ASP A 256 1.60 -10.03 -0.39
N ASP A 257 2.04 -9.06 0.43
CA ASP A 257 2.52 -9.29 1.80
C ASP A 257 1.39 -9.23 2.85
N THR A 258 0.16 -8.86 2.47
CA THR A 258 -0.99 -8.77 3.38
C THR A 258 -1.29 -10.10 4.12
N PRO A 259 -1.16 -11.30 3.50
CA PRO A 259 -1.31 -12.57 4.22
C PRO A 259 -0.39 -12.72 5.44
N GLN A 260 0.82 -12.15 5.39
CA GLN A 260 1.74 -12.14 6.54
C GLN A 260 1.18 -11.29 7.68
N LEU A 261 0.59 -10.13 7.38
CA LEU A 261 -0.08 -9.28 8.37
C LEU A 261 -1.29 -9.97 9.01
N ILE A 262 -2.06 -10.75 8.24
CA ILE A 262 -3.18 -11.54 8.76
C ILE A 262 -2.69 -12.59 9.76
N LYS A 263 -1.61 -13.30 9.42
CA LYS A 263 -1.02 -14.28 10.34
C LYS A 263 -0.54 -13.61 11.63
N LEU A 264 0.07 -12.43 11.53
CA LEU A 264 0.54 -11.68 12.70
C LEU A 264 -0.62 -11.12 13.53
N SER A 265 -1.70 -10.65 12.91
CA SER A 265 -2.87 -10.11 13.62
C SER A 265 -3.59 -11.15 14.48
N GLN A 266 -3.52 -12.43 14.08
CA GLN A 266 -4.04 -13.57 14.83
C GLN A 266 -3.12 -14.06 15.95
N SER A 267 -1.90 -13.52 16.03
CA SER A 267 -0.89 -13.90 17.02
C SER A 267 -0.75 -12.87 18.13
N ASN A 268 -0.22 -13.28 19.29
CA ASN A 268 0.08 -12.36 20.38
C ASN A 268 1.45 -11.68 20.17
N ILE A 269 1.48 -10.69 19.27
CA ILE A 269 2.70 -9.92 18.96
C ILE A 269 3.12 -8.97 20.09
N SER A 270 2.18 -8.55 20.95
CA SER A 270 2.42 -7.56 22.01
C SER A 270 1.22 -7.47 22.98
N SER A 271 1.52 -7.17 24.25
CA SER A 271 0.51 -6.80 25.25
C SER A 271 -0.10 -5.42 25.05
N ASP A 272 0.61 -4.50 24.39
CA ASP A 272 0.20 -3.10 24.23
C ASP A 272 -0.26 -2.77 22.81
N TYR A 273 0.10 -3.60 21.84
CA TYR A 273 -0.21 -3.37 20.42
C TYR A 273 -0.98 -4.55 19.80
N GLU A 274 -1.74 -4.23 18.75
CA GLU A 274 -2.42 -5.19 17.88
C GLU A 274 -2.33 -4.77 16.42
N ILE A 275 -2.45 -5.74 15.51
CA ILE A 275 -2.70 -5.46 14.10
C ILE A 275 -4.17 -5.75 13.83
N LYS A 276 -4.86 -4.85 13.15
CA LYS A 276 -6.18 -5.11 12.58
C LYS A 276 -6.07 -5.02 11.07
N VAL A 277 -6.49 -6.07 10.38
CA VAL A 277 -6.54 -6.11 8.92
C VAL A 277 -8.00 -5.97 8.50
N GLN A 278 -8.26 -5.09 7.52
CA GLN A 278 -9.60 -4.90 6.98
C GLN A 278 -10.05 -6.24 6.33
N PRO A 279 -11.24 -6.80 6.63
CA PRO A 279 -11.61 -8.15 6.16
C PRO A 279 -11.73 -8.28 4.65
N GLN A 280 -12.03 -7.18 4.00
CA GLN A 280 -12.07 -6.93 2.56
C GLN A 280 -10.78 -6.24 2.07
N TRP A 281 -9.62 -6.45 2.71
CA TRP A 281 -8.30 -5.93 2.29
C TRP A 281 -7.98 -6.25 0.82
N TYR A 282 -8.54 -7.37 0.33
CA TYR A 282 -8.42 -7.76 -1.05
C TYR A 282 -9.19 -6.78 -1.94
N ILE A 283 -10.38 -6.27 -1.55
CA ILE A 283 -11.20 -5.33 -2.33
C ILE A 283 -10.38 -4.13 -2.78
N VAL A 284 -10.20 -4.06 -4.08
CA VAL A 284 -9.54 -3.00 -4.79
C VAL A 284 -10.63 -1.98 -5.14
N ASN A 285 -10.31 -0.70 -4.99
CA ASN A 285 -11.22 0.44 -4.98
C ASN A 285 -11.94 0.59 -3.62
N GLU A 286 -11.37 1.46 -2.79
CA GLU A 286 -11.69 1.65 -1.37
C GLU A 286 -13.13 2.14 -1.10
N THR A 287 -13.82 2.66 -2.12
CA THR A 287 -15.21 3.15 -2.01
C THR A 287 -16.24 2.05 -1.77
N HIS A 288 -15.87 0.77 -1.95
CA HIS A 288 -16.78 -0.37 -1.81
C HIS A 288 -16.59 -1.18 -0.52
N ARG A 289 -15.76 -0.68 0.42
CA ARG A 289 -15.48 -1.39 1.68
C ARG A 289 -16.43 -1.00 2.81
N SER A 290 -16.84 -1.99 3.59
CA SER A 290 -17.69 -1.83 4.77
C SER A 290 -16.88 -1.53 6.03
N TYR A 291 -17.50 -0.83 6.97
CA TYR A 291 -16.98 -0.69 8.33
C TYR A 291 -17.37 -1.91 9.16
N PHE A 292 -16.40 -2.68 9.65
CA PHE A 292 -16.63 -3.83 10.53
C PHE A 292 -16.52 -3.41 12.01
N ARG A 293 -17.44 -2.55 12.43
CA ARG A 293 -17.38 -1.88 13.75
C ARG A 293 -17.38 -2.86 14.93
N GLU A 294 -18.15 -3.95 14.81
CA GLU A 294 -18.24 -4.99 15.84
C GLU A 294 -16.91 -5.74 16.05
N GLN A 295 -16.04 -5.72 15.04
CA GLN A 295 -14.69 -6.30 15.09
C GLN A 295 -13.63 -5.23 15.44
N GLY A 296 -14.05 -4.02 15.82
CA GLY A 296 -13.17 -2.90 16.12
C GLY A 296 -12.45 -2.32 14.90
N ILE A 297 -12.99 -2.55 13.69
CA ILE A 297 -12.44 -2.05 12.43
C ILE A 297 -13.32 -0.89 11.96
N HIS A 298 -12.81 0.32 12.21
CA HIS A 298 -13.51 1.57 11.92
C HIS A 298 -12.86 2.33 10.76
N PHE A 299 -12.32 1.61 9.78
CA PHE A 299 -11.64 2.17 8.62
C PHE A 299 -11.95 1.35 7.37
N VAL A 300 -11.84 2.00 6.22
CA VAL A 300 -12.14 1.41 4.90
C VAL A 300 -10.90 1.43 3.98
N ALA A 301 -10.19 2.56 3.95
CA ALA A 301 -9.09 2.80 3.04
C ALA A 301 -7.84 1.95 3.33
N PRO A 302 -7.16 2.10 4.48
CA PRO A 302 -5.95 1.31 4.74
C PRO A 302 -6.29 -0.18 4.80
N ASN A 303 -5.39 -1.03 4.27
CA ASN A 303 -5.54 -2.48 4.34
C ASN A 303 -5.39 -2.99 5.78
N ALA A 304 -4.57 -2.31 6.59
CA ALA A 304 -4.40 -2.66 7.98
C ALA A 304 -4.04 -1.43 8.83
N ARG A 305 -4.18 -1.60 10.14
CA ARG A 305 -3.71 -0.67 11.16
C ARG A 305 -2.89 -1.42 12.20
N PHE A 306 -1.73 -0.87 12.55
CA PHE A 306 -1.01 -1.25 13.75
C PHE A 306 -1.42 -0.31 14.88
N ILE A 307 -2.11 -0.81 15.90
CA ILE A 307 -2.88 -0.02 16.87
C ILE A 307 -2.34 -0.22 18.29
N HIS A 308 -2.16 0.89 19.02
CA HIS A 308 -1.94 0.84 20.46
C HIS A 308 -3.26 0.64 21.21
N ARG A 309 -3.38 -0.47 21.94
CA ARG A 309 -4.64 -0.96 22.52
C ARG A 309 -5.35 0.02 23.46
N LYS A 310 -4.60 0.82 24.24
CA LYS A 310 -5.18 1.74 25.23
C LYS A 310 -5.54 3.12 24.66
N THR A 311 -4.90 3.53 23.57
CA THR A 311 -5.06 4.91 23.04
C THR A 311 -5.74 4.95 21.68
N SER A 312 -5.93 3.80 21.04
CA SER A 312 -6.49 3.64 19.68
C SER A 312 -5.72 4.38 18.58
N GLN A 313 -4.55 4.91 18.90
CA GLN A 313 -3.66 5.50 17.91
C GLN A 313 -2.95 4.43 17.14
N HIS A 314 -2.63 4.74 15.90
CA HIS A 314 -2.23 3.74 14.94
C HIS A 314 -1.21 4.25 13.94
N VAL A 315 -0.60 3.29 13.24
CA VAL A 315 0.06 3.47 11.95
C VAL A 315 -0.90 2.90 10.90
N ASP A 316 -1.24 3.70 9.89
CA ASP A 316 -2.02 3.25 8.74
C ASP A 316 -1.11 2.51 7.76
N ILE A 317 -1.56 1.34 7.30
CA ILE A 317 -0.83 0.46 6.39
C ILE A 317 -1.63 0.37 5.09
N PHE A 318 -1.17 1.10 4.08
CA PHE A 318 -1.75 1.11 2.75
C PHE A 318 -1.16 -0.01 1.88
N PRO A 319 -1.88 -0.47 0.85
CA PRO A 319 -1.34 -1.41 -0.13
C PRO A 319 -0.66 -0.69 -1.31
N ALA A 320 0.48 -1.25 -1.76
CA ALA A 320 1.04 -1.03 -3.08
C ALA A 320 0.80 -2.26 -3.96
N HIS A 321 0.54 -2.04 -5.24
CA HIS A 321 0.32 -3.10 -6.21
C HIS A 321 1.39 -3.04 -7.30
N ASP A 322 2.04 -4.18 -7.59
CA ASP A 322 3.00 -4.31 -8.70
C ASP A 322 2.26 -4.59 -10.00
N PHE A 323 2.43 -3.70 -10.97
CA PHE A 323 1.88 -3.88 -12.30
C PHE A 323 3.01 -3.97 -13.32
N ASN A 324 3.09 -5.12 -13.99
CA ASN A 324 4.05 -5.33 -15.06
C ASN A 324 3.34 -5.24 -16.43
N PRO A 325 3.60 -4.20 -17.24
CA PRO A 325 2.87 -3.93 -18.50
C PRO A 325 3.29 -4.82 -19.69
N LEU A 326 3.63 -6.09 -19.44
CA LEU A 326 4.20 -7.00 -20.44
C LEU A 326 3.23 -7.54 -21.49
N TYR A 327 2.25 -6.79 -22.01
CA TYR A 327 1.48 -7.26 -23.19
C TYR A 327 0.94 -6.12 -24.06
N ALA A 328 1.60 -5.80 -25.17
CA ALA A 328 1.04 -4.94 -26.21
C ALA A 328 1.38 -5.45 -27.63
N ASN A 329 0.36 -5.77 -28.43
CA ASN A 329 0.51 -6.00 -29.86
C ASN A 329 -0.02 -4.79 -30.64
N LYS A 330 0.70 -4.45 -31.71
CA LYS A 330 0.53 -3.28 -32.59
C LYS A 330 -0.81 -3.29 -33.34
N SER A 331 -1.50 -2.15 -33.28
CA SER A 331 -2.26 -1.45 -34.34
C SER A 331 -3.25 -0.53 -33.58
N ILE A 332 -3.49 0.76 -33.86
CA ILE A 332 -3.41 1.63 -35.04
C ILE A 332 -3.14 3.07 -34.52
N GLU A 333 -2.55 3.89 -35.37
CA GLU A 333 -2.18 5.29 -35.16
C GLU A 333 -3.35 6.22 -34.79
N ASN A 334 -2.99 7.31 -34.09
CA ASN A 334 -3.71 8.58 -33.91
C ASN A 334 -4.93 8.60 -32.98
N LYS A 335 -4.73 9.07 -31.74
CA LYS A 335 -5.21 10.40 -31.27
C LYS A 335 -4.77 10.66 -29.82
N GLN A 336 -4.78 11.95 -29.49
CA GLN A 336 -4.18 12.62 -28.34
C GLN A 336 -4.66 12.12 -26.98
N SER A 337 -3.79 12.39 -25.99
CA SER A 337 -3.98 12.37 -24.54
C SER A 337 -5.43 12.34 -24.05
N GLU A 338 -5.79 11.29 -23.30
CA GLU A 338 -6.89 11.34 -22.33
C GLU A 338 -6.76 10.16 -21.36
N ASN A 339 -6.70 10.49 -20.06
CA ASN A 339 -7.02 9.71 -18.88
C ASN A 339 -6.77 8.19 -18.91
N LEU A 340 -5.74 7.77 -18.15
CA LEU A 340 -5.56 6.39 -17.70
C LEU A 340 -6.73 5.98 -16.80
N THR A 341 -7.79 5.44 -17.41
CA THR A 341 -8.86 4.77 -16.67
C THR A 341 -8.34 3.39 -16.26
N ILE A 342 -7.86 3.28 -15.01
CA ILE A 342 -7.36 2.03 -14.43
C ILE A 342 -8.56 1.20 -13.99
N TYR A 343 -8.98 0.25 -14.82
CA TYR A 343 -9.84 -0.86 -14.40
C TYR A 343 -9.14 -2.17 -14.69
N ASP A 344 -8.15 -2.55 -13.89
CA ASP A 344 -7.74 -3.95 -13.90
C ASP A 344 -6.97 -4.30 -12.63
N LEU A 345 -7.69 -4.77 -11.61
CA LEU A 345 -7.08 -5.45 -10.48
C LEU A 345 -7.91 -6.70 -10.27
N ARG A 346 -7.32 -7.78 -10.72
CA ARG A 346 -7.99 -9.05 -10.77
C ARG A 346 -7.62 -9.79 -9.50
N TYR A 347 -8.67 -10.21 -8.81
CA TYR A 347 -8.66 -11.49 -8.13
C TYR A 347 -8.60 -12.52 -9.26
#